data_AF-A0A7X3KCC8-F1
#
_entry.id   AF-A0A7X3KCC8-F1
#
_cell.length_a   1.000
_cell.length_b   1.000
_cell.length_c   1.000
_cell.angle_alpha   90.00
_cell.angle_beta   90.00
_cell.angle_gamma   90.00
#
_symmetry.space_group_name_H-M   'P 1'
#
loop_
_entity.id
_entity.type
_entity.pdbx_description
1 polymer ?
#
loop_
_entity_poly.entity_id
_entity_poly.type
_entity_poly.pdbx_seq_one_letter_code
_entity_poly.pdbx_strand_id
1 'polypeptide(L)'
;MKECAFAWGENFKRFRESRGMSLKEAAGDFCTPQYLGRFEKGMQKINTELLDLLIGRLGVNMTDFITDLHSYNPSYSDKMAETVYAYIQNGEKADTIWKEIDHLYEHGKKDDLYLASYYVIFLKTMYHIQTNIPLENLLDQSDYEKVDYLKNRLLDLDELYTFDYAVLDILLDPIPDQFSTEYLLQIFNSTIKKLKIISNAAPMIHQAVSFLGTAIRILSTRGEYALAEDCVKKVYKLLNDTPMVAMINPYFQMIIAFQEAHNLLRQNKVEGIDKAHHIIRTLDHMIAINPLPRIVKHKEQFVRDTLLLNKTGLPIDLKGGE
;
A
#
# COMPACT_ATOMS: atom_id res chain seq x y z
N MET A 1 1.65 -16.64 23.01
CA MET A 1 2.99 -16.06 23.34
C MET A 1 4.15 -17.06 23.30
N LYS A 2 4.01 -18.34 23.69
CA LYS A 2 5.11 -19.33 23.61
C LYS A 2 5.52 -19.69 22.18
N GLU A 3 4.56 -19.78 21.25
CA GLU A 3 4.83 -20.09 19.84
C GLU A 3 5.65 -19.00 19.13
N CYS A 4 5.42 -17.73 19.47
CA CYS A 4 6.12 -16.63 18.83
C CYS A 4 7.62 -16.67 19.16
N ALA A 5 8.01 -16.72 20.45
CA ALA A 5 9.42 -16.77 20.86
C ALA A 5 10.19 -17.98 20.29
N PHE A 6 9.49 -19.11 20.08
CA PHE A 6 10.06 -20.28 19.41
C PHE A 6 10.42 -19.99 17.94
N ALA A 7 9.51 -19.36 17.20
CA ALA A 7 9.73 -19.01 15.79
C ALA A 7 10.91 -18.04 15.60
N TRP A 8 11.08 -17.04 16.47
CA TRP A 8 12.21 -16.09 16.40
C TRP A 8 13.57 -16.80 16.60
N GLY A 9 13.67 -17.68 17.59
CA GLY A 9 14.89 -18.43 17.87
C GLY A 9 15.25 -19.42 16.76
N GLU A 10 14.26 -20.14 16.25
CA GLU A 10 14.45 -21.08 15.14
C GLU A 10 14.88 -20.35 13.86
N ASN A 11 14.28 -19.20 13.56
CA ASN A 11 14.67 -18.35 12.43
C ASN A 11 16.15 -17.92 12.54
N PHE A 12 16.56 -17.45 13.73
CA PHE A 12 17.95 -17.09 14.00
C PHE A 12 18.91 -18.25 13.78
N LYS A 13 18.55 -19.44 14.26
CA LYS A 13 19.33 -20.66 14.05
C LYS A 13 19.55 -20.94 12.56
N ARG A 14 18.52 -20.83 11.71
CA ARG A 14 18.65 -21.04 10.26
C ARG A 14 19.61 -20.04 9.61
N PHE A 15 19.50 -18.75 9.94
CA PHE A 15 20.44 -17.74 9.45
C PHE A 15 21.87 -18.01 9.90
N ARG A 16 22.07 -18.43 11.15
CA ARG A 16 23.39 -18.77 11.69
C ARG A 16 24.00 -19.98 10.99
N GLU A 17 23.23 -21.06 10.86
CA GLU A 17 23.71 -22.32 10.27
C GLU A 17 23.98 -22.22 8.78
N SER A 18 23.15 -21.47 8.03
CA SER A 18 23.41 -21.19 6.61
C SER A 18 24.71 -20.40 6.37
N ARG A 19 25.22 -19.70 7.38
CA ARG A 19 26.50 -18.98 7.37
C ARG A 19 27.67 -19.79 7.91
N GLY A 20 27.44 -21.05 8.28
CA GLY A 20 28.46 -21.91 8.87
C GLY A 20 28.97 -21.42 10.23
N MET A 21 28.22 -20.56 10.92
CA MET A 21 28.65 -19.97 12.19
C MET A 21 28.32 -20.88 13.37
N SER A 22 29.28 -21.08 14.26
CA SER A 22 29.05 -21.69 15.57
C SER A 22 28.27 -20.76 16.49
N LEU A 23 27.66 -21.32 17.55
CA LEU A 23 27.04 -20.52 18.62
C LEU A 23 28.01 -19.52 19.25
N LYS A 24 29.30 -19.86 19.33
CA LYS A 24 30.32 -18.97 19.89
C LYS A 24 30.59 -17.77 19.01
N GLU A 25 30.70 -17.98 17.70
CA GLU A 25 30.95 -16.91 16.74
C GLU A 25 29.77 -15.96 16.60
N ALA A 26 28.55 -16.52 16.62
CA ALA A 26 27.31 -15.75 16.53
C ALA A 26 26.99 -14.99 17.83
N ALA A 27 27.25 -15.58 19.00
CA ALA A 27 27.05 -14.90 20.27
C ALA A 27 28.04 -13.75 20.50
N GLY A 28 29.29 -13.93 20.03
CA GLY A 28 30.35 -12.94 20.20
C GLY A 28 30.54 -12.54 21.67
N ASP A 29 30.69 -11.24 21.91
CA ASP A 29 30.78 -10.66 23.25
C ASP A 29 29.42 -10.17 23.78
N PHE A 30 28.34 -10.36 23.00
CA PHE A 30 27.00 -9.84 23.33
C PHE A 30 26.26 -10.72 24.34
N CYS A 31 26.43 -12.04 24.25
CA CYS A 31 25.87 -12.99 25.21
C CYS A 31 26.68 -14.30 25.26
N THR A 32 26.31 -15.23 26.14
CA THR A 32 26.98 -16.53 26.19
C THR A 32 26.46 -17.46 25.09
N PRO A 33 27.29 -18.38 24.55
CA PRO A 33 26.85 -19.38 23.57
C PRO A 33 25.69 -20.24 24.10
N GLN A 34 25.67 -20.49 25.42
CA GLN A 34 24.60 -21.22 26.09
C GLN A 34 23.30 -20.42 26.12
N TYR A 35 23.35 -19.11 26.38
CA TYR A 35 22.18 -18.24 26.30
C TYR A 35 21.60 -18.26 24.88
N LEU A 36 22.45 -18.06 23.87
CA LEU A 36 22.05 -18.09 22.46
C LEU A 36 21.44 -19.44 22.06
N GLY A 37 22.07 -20.55 22.44
CA GLY A 37 21.56 -21.89 22.16
C GLY A 37 20.24 -22.21 22.85
N ARG A 38 19.93 -21.56 24.00
CA ARG A 38 18.62 -21.65 24.63
C ARG A 38 17.57 -20.79 23.92
N PHE A 39 17.97 -19.61 23.43
CA PHE A 39 17.11 -18.76 22.60
C PHE A 39 16.70 -19.47 21.31
N GLU A 40 17.65 -20.07 20.60
CA GLU A 40 17.38 -20.84 19.37
C GLU A 40 16.41 -22.01 19.55
N LYS A 41 16.25 -22.49 20.78
CA LYS A 41 15.31 -23.56 21.14
C LYS A 41 13.98 -23.05 21.71
N GLY A 42 13.75 -21.74 21.68
CA GLY A 42 12.58 -21.09 22.29
C GLY A 42 12.53 -21.15 23.82
N MET A 43 13.64 -21.52 24.48
CA MET A 43 13.72 -21.72 25.94
C MET A 43 14.17 -20.46 26.69
N GLN A 44 14.48 -19.39 25.97
CA GLN A 44 14.97 -18.13 26.52
C GLN A 44 14.33 -16.98 25.74
N LYS A 45 13.84 -15.96 26.46
CA LYS A 45 13.43 -14.70 25.83
C LYS A 45 14.65 -13.84 25.56
N ILE A 46 14.61 -13.09 24.48
CA ILE A 46 15.60 -12.10 24.10
C ILE A 46 14.95 -10.72 24.02
N ASN A 47 15.69 -9.67 24.36
CA ASN A 47 15.22 -8.30 24.14
C ASN A 47 15.61 -7.84 22.72
N THR A 48 14.94 -6.79 22.24
CA THR A 48 15.09 -6.31 20.86
C THR A 48 16.49 -5.78 20.56
N GLU A 49 17.12 -5.08 21.52
CA GLU A 49 18.47 -4.52 21.34
C GLU A 49 19.53 -5.62 21.15
N LEU A 50 19.49 -6.65 21.99
CA LEU A 50 20.39 -7.79 21.89
C LEU A 50 20.11 -8.59 20.61
N LEU A 51 18.84 -8.74 20.22
CA LEU A 51 18.47 -9.41 18.99
C LEU A 51 19.03 -8.68 17.76
N ASP A 52 18.92 -7.35 17.72
CA ASP A 52 19.46 -6.53 16.61
C ASP A 52 20.98 -6.67 16.48
N LEU A 53 21.71 -6.61 17.60
CA LEU A 53 23.16 -6.85 17.62
C LEU A 53 23.54 -8.24 17.10
N LEU A 54 22.81 -9.28 17.52
CA LEU A 54 23.06 -10.65 17.08
C LEU A 54 22.71 -10.85 15.61
N ILE A 55 21.61 -10.27 15.11
CA ILE A 55 21.24 -10.30 13.69
C ILE A 55 22.31 -9.60 12.84
N GLY A 56 22.76 -8.42 13.28
CA GLY A 56 23.87 -7.70 12.66
C GLY A 56 25.16 -8.52 12.64
N ARG A 57 25.43 -9.34 13.66
CA ARG A 57 26.57 -10.27 13.69
C ARG A 57 26.49 -11.36 12.64
N LEU A 58 25.30 -11.77 12.24
CA LEU A 58 25.09 -12.66 11.10
C LEU A 58 25.27 -11.94 9.76
N GLY A 59 25.49 -10.61 9.73
CA GLY A 59 25.52 -9.85 8.47
C GLY A 59 24.15 -9.82 7.78
N VAL A 60 23.09 -9.81 8.58
CA VAL A 60 21.69 -9.71 8.16
C VAL A 60 21.14 -8.42 8.78
N ASN A 61 20.22 -7.75 8.10
CA ASN A 61 19.49 -6.63 8.71
C ASN A 61 18.14 -7.13 9.27
N MET A 62 17.55 -6.36 10.18
CA MET A 62 16.28 -6.74 10.82
C MET A 62 15.15 -6.96 9.80
N THR A 63 15.12 -6.22 8.69
CA THR A 63 14.10 -6.34 7.64
C THR A 63 14.15 -7.71 6.98
N ASP A 64 15.32 -8.13 6.50
CA ASP A 64 15.51 -9.45 5.88
C ASP A 64 15.17 -10.58 6.85
N PHE A 65 15.56 -10.42 8.11
CA PHE A 65 15.24 -11.39 9.16
C PHE A 65 13.74 -11.57 9.37
N ILE A 66 12.99 -10.46 9.48
CA ILE A 66 11.53 -10.47 9.69
C ILE A 66 10.81 -11.01 8.45
N THR A 67 11.25 -10.62 7.24
CA THR A 67 10.67 -11.13 5.99
C THR A 67 10.79 -12.65 5.88
N ASP A 68 11.96 -13.21 6.21
CA ASP A 68 12.16 -14.66 6.24
C ASP A 68 11.34 -15.32 7.35
N LEU A 69 11.25 -14.71 8.55
CA LEU A 69 10.41 -15.21 9.64
C LEU A 69 8.94 -15.36 9.20
N HIS A 70 8.39 -14.33 8.56
CA HIS A 70 6.99 -14.33 8.13
C HIS A 70 6.71 -15.31 6.99
N SER A 71 7.74 -15.67 6.19
CA SER A 71 7.60 -16.65 5.11
C SER A 71 7.31 -18.07 5.63
N TYR A 72 7.76 -18.41 6.84
CA TYR A 72 7.55 -19.74 7.45
C TYR A 72 6.59 -19.71 8.64
N ASN A 73 6.41 -18.55 9.25
CA ASN A 73 5.46 -18.34 10.33
C ASN A 73 4.63 -17.08 10.04
N PRO A 74 3.70 -17.16 9.06
CA PRO A 74 2.89 -16.02 8.67
C PRO A 74 2.13 -15.50 9.87
N SER A 75 2.10 -14.18 10.01
CA SER A 75 1.33 -13.52 11.05
C SER A 75 -0.17 -13.81 10.86
N TYR A 76 -0.96 -13.51 11.87
CA TYR A 76 -2.41 -13.63 11.78
C TYR A 76 -2.97 -12.84 10.58
N SER A 77 -2.50 -11.60 10.39
CA SER A 77 -2.89 -10.77 9.25
C SER A 77 -2.47 -11.37 7.91
N ASP A 78 -1.29 -12.01 7.84
CA ASP A 78 -0.83 -12.66 6.60
C ASP A 78 -1.75 -13.83 6.23
N LYS A 79 -2.08 -14.69 7.21
CA LYS A 79 -3.01 -15.81 7.00
C LYS A 79 -4.41 -15.35 6.58
N MET A 80 -4.89 -14.27 7.18
CA MET A 80 -6.20 -13.72 6.83
C MET A 80 -6.18 -13.15 5.41
N ALA A 81 -5.15 -12.38 5.05
CA ALA A 81 -4.97 -11.87 3.69
C ALA A 81 -4.89 -13.00 2.66
N GLU A 82 -4.09 -14.05 2.91
CA GLU A 82 -4.00 -15.25 2.06
C GLU A 82 -5.35 -15.94 1.87
N THR A 83 -6.11 -16.10 2.96
CA THR A 83 -7.44 -16.73 2.91
C THR A 83 -8.39 -15.91 2.04
N VAL A 84 -8.38 -14.58 2.19
CA VAL A 84 -9.20 -13.69 1.36
C VAL A 84 -8.75 -13.72 -0.10
N TYR A 85 -7.45 -13.70 -0.39
CA TYR A 85 -6.94 -13.83 -1.77
C TYR A 85 -7.35 -15.16 -2.40
N ALA A 86 -7.28 -16.27 -1.68
CA ALA A 86 -7.73 -17.57 -2.16
C ALA A 86 -9.23 -17.58 -2.48
N TYR A 87 -10.05 -16.94 -1.63
CA TYR A 87 -11.47 -16.75 -1.90
C TYR A 87 -11.73 -15.95 -3.17
N ILE A 88 -11.02 -14.83 -3.35
CA ILE A 88 -11.18 -13.98 -4.53
C ILE A 88 -10.80 -14.74 -5.81
N GLN A 89 -9.70 -15.49 -5.79
CA GLN A 89 -9.23 -16.19 -7.00
C GLN A 89 -10.06 -17.44 -7.34
N ASN A 90 -10.45 -18.22 -6.33
CA ASN A 90 -10.96 -19.58 -6.53
C ASN A 90 -12.39 -19.79 -6.00
N GLY A 91 -12.99 -18.78 -5.37
CA GLY A 91 -14.30 -18.91 -4.70
C GLY A 91 -14.29 -19.79 -3.44
N GLU A 92 -13.11 -20.19 -2.96
CA GLU A 92 -12.95 -21.13 -1.85
C GLU A 92 -13.06 -20.44 -0.48
N LYS A 93 -13.52 -21.16 0.56
CA LYS A 93 -13.40 -20.77 1.98
C LYS A 93 -14.14 -19.50 2.42
N ALA A 94 -15.18 -19.06 1.70
CA ALA A 94 -16.01 -17.91 2.11
C ALA A 94 -16.49 -18.03 3.57
N ASP A 95 -17.04 -19.20 3.95
CA ASP A 95 -17.54 -19.46 5.29
C ASP A 95 -16.45 -19.38 6.37
N THR A 96 -15.21 -19.72 6.03
CA THR A 96 -14.08 -19.62 6.96
C THR A 96 -13.73 -18.17 7.25
N ILE A 97 -13.76 -17.32 6.22
CA ILE A 97 -13.48 -15.88 6.35
C ILE A 97 -14.55 -15.22 7.23
N TRP A 98 -15.82 -15.50 6.96
CA TRP A 98 -16.92 -14.93 7.76
C TRP A 98 -16.87 -15.36 9.22
N LYS A 99 -16.61 -16.65 9.51
CA LYS A 99 -16.42 -17.12 10.88
C LYS A 99 -15.29 -16.40 11.62
N GLU A 100 -14.21 -16.10 10.91
CA GLU A 100 -13.06 -15.40 11.49
C GLU A 100 -13.39 -13.92 11.78
N ILE A 101 -14.08 -13.26 10.85
CA ILE A 101 -14.59 -11.90 11.04
C ILE A 101 -15.55 -11.84 12.23
N ASP A 102 -16.50 -12.79 12.31
CA ASP A 102 -17.46 -12.87 13.41
C ASP A 102 -16.75 -13.07 14.75
N HIS A 103 -15.75 -13.96 14.80
CA HIS A 103 -14.94 -14.16 16.00
C HIS A 103 -14.22 -12.87 16.44
N LEU A 104 -13.67 -12.08 15.51
CA LEU A 104 -13.05 -10.79 15.82
C LEU A 104 -14.07 -9.78 16.36
N TYR A 105 -15.30 -9.77 15.85
CA TYR A 105 -16.35 -8.90 16.37
C TYR A 105 -16.82 -9.32 17.77
N GLU A 106 -16.93 -10.62 18.02
CA GLU A 106 -17.42 -11.16 19.30
C GLU A 106 -16.38 -11.08 20.43
N HIS A 107 -15.10 -11.34 20.11
CA HIS A 107 -14.05 -11.56 21.10
C HIS A 107 -12.85 -10.62 20.96
N GLY A 108 -12.81 -9.81 19.89
CA GLY A 108 -11.66 -8.96 19.57
C GLY A 108 -11.56 -7.69 20.42
N LYS A 109 -10.35 -7.15 20.47
CA LYS A 109 -10.05 -5.81 21.02
C LYS A 109 -10.26 -4.74 19.95
N LYS A 110 -10.07 -3.47 20.33
CA LYS A 110 -10.25 -2.32 19.41
C LYS A 110 -9.52 -2.47 18.08
N ASP A 111 -8.27 -2.94 18.08
CA ASP A 111 -7.51 -3.11 16.83
C ASP A 111 -7.99 -4.31 16.00
N ASP A 112 -8.55 -5.34 16.65
CA ASP A 112 -9.19 -6.48 15.98
C ASP A 112 -10.48 -6.04 15.27
N LEU A 113 -11.24 -5.10 15.85
CA LEU A 113 -12.43 -4.51 15.23
C LEU A 113 -12.09 -3.64 14.00
N TYR A 114 -10.94 -2.96 14.02
CA TYR A 114 -10.41 -2.22 12.86
C TYR A 114 -10.10 -3.17 11.71
N LEU A 115 -9.41 -4.27 12.01
CA LEU A 115 -9.09 -5.31 11.04
C LEU A 115 -10.35 -6.00 10.49
N ALA A 116 -11.30 -6.35 11.36
CA ALA A 116 -12.56 -6.98 10.96
C ALA A 116 -13.37 -6.07 10.03
N SER A 117 -13.50 -4.79 10.40
CA SER A 117 -14.21 -3.79 9.59
C SER A 117 -13.56 -3.60 8.22
N TYR A 118 -12.23 -3.57 8.16
CA TYR A 118 -11.50 -3.55 6.89
C TYR A 118 -11.84 -4.76 6.03
N TYR A 119 -11.81 -5.98 6.57
CA TYR A 119 -12.04 -7.18 5.78
C TYR A 119 -13.49 -7.30 5.27
N VAL A 120 -14.49 -6.86 6.04
CA VAL A 120 -15.88 -6.80 5.55
C VAL A 120 -15.98 -5.92 4.29
N ILE A 121 -15.46 -4.70 4.35
CA ILE A 121 -15.52 -3.76 3.22
C ILE A 121 -14.65 -4.23 2.07
N PHE A 122 -13.48 -4.80 2.35
CA PHE A 122 -12.58 -5.34 1.34
C PHE A 122 -13.24 -6.46 0.53
N LEU A 123 -13.90 -7.43 1.18
CA LEU A 123 -14.61 -8.51 0.49
C LEU A 123 -15.70 -7.99 -0.44
N LYS A 124 -16.50 -7.02 0.02
CA LYS A 124 -17.53 -6.39 -0.81
C LYS A 124 -16.94 -5.59 -1.97
N THR A 125 -15.82 -4.91 -1.75
CA THR A 125 -15.07 -4.19 -2.78
C THR A 125 -14.52 -5.14 -3.84
N MET A 126 -13.99 -6.30 -3.44
CA MET A 126 -13.49 -7.31 -4.37
C MET A 126 -14.63 -7.95 -5.17
N TYR A 127 -15.77 -8.21 -4.53
CA TYR A 127 -16.98 -8.68 -5.23
C TYR A 127 -17.49 -7.63 -6.23
N HIS A 128 -17.51 -6.35 -5.87
CA HIS A 128 -17.79 -5.23 -6.79
C HIS A 128 -16.88 -5.28 -8.02
N ILE A 129 -15.56 -5.41 -7.83
CA ILE A 129 -14.58 -5.45 -8.93
C ILE A 129 -14.82 -6.66 -9.85
N GLN A 130 -15.15 -7.82 -9.29
CA GLN A 130 -15.36 -9.04 -10.07
C GLN A 130 -16.67 -9.07 -10.84
N THR A 131 -17.74 -8.54 -10.25
CA THR A 131 -19.10 -8.61 -10.81
C THR A 131 -19.53 -7.33 -11.52
N ASN A 132 -18.78 -6.25 -11.36
CA ASN A 132 -19.10 -4.91 -11.82
C ASN A 132 -20.44 -4.37 -11.26
N ILE A 133 -20.93 -4.93 -10.15
CA ILE A 133 -22.08 -4.42 -9.39
C ILE A 133 -21.60 -3.26 -8.53
N PRO A 134 -22.15 -2.02 -8.63
CA PRO A 134 -21.70 -0.87 -7.85
C PRO A 134 -21.59 -1.17 -6.34
N LEU A 135 -20.49 -0.78 -5.69
CA LEU A 135 -20.24 -1.11 -4.28
C LEU A 135 -21.37 -0.59 -3.37
N GLU A 136 -21.89 0.61 -3.64
CA GLU A 136 -23.03 1.21 -2.93
C GLU A 136 -24.27 0.30 -2.88
N ASN A 137 -24.47 -0.57 -3.88
CA ASN A 137 -25.59 -1.53 -3.92
C ASN A 137 -25.32 -2.79 -3.10
N LEU A 138 -24.08 -3.01 -2.66
CA LEU A 138 -23.65 -4.15 -1.85
C LEU A 138 -23.54 -3.80 -0.36
N LEU A 139 -23.47 -2.51 -0.03
CA LEU A 139 -23.35 -2.02 1.34
C LEU A 139 -24.73 -1.82 1.97
N ASP A 140 -24.91 -2.35 3.18
CA ASP A 140 -26.06 -2.06 4.03
C ASP A 140 -25.73 -1.02 5.11
N GLN A 141 -26.71 -0.67 5.94
CA GLN A 141 -26.53 0.31 7.01
C GLN A 141 -25.41 -0.07 7.98
N SER A 142 -25.27 -1.36 8.32
CA SER A 142 -24.21 -1.83 9.21
C SER A 142 -22.83 -1.71 8.57
N ASP A 143 -22.73 -1.79 7.25
CA ASP A 143 -21.47 -1.55 6.54
C ASP A 143 -21.08 -0.07 6.52
N TYR A 144 -22.05 0.83 6.35
CA TYR A 144 -21.75 2.27 6.43
C TYR A 144 -21.27 2.67 7.83
N GLU A 145 -21.78 2.04 8.89
CA GLU A 145 -21.23 2.21 10.25
C GLU A 145 -19.76 1.76 10.35
N LYS A 146 -19.37 0.68 9.64
CA LYS A 146 -17.97 0.24 9.55
C LYS A 146 -17.12 1.22 8.74
N VAL A 147 -17.65 1.74 7.64
CA VAL A 147 -16.97 2.77 6.83
C VAL A 147 -16.69 4.02 7.68
N ASP A 148 -17.68 4.50 8.42
CA ASP A 148 -17.50 5.66 9.31
C ASP A 148 -16.54 5.36 10.47
N TYR A 149 -16.60 4.16 11.04
CA TYR A 149 -15.63 3.72 12.03
C TYR A 149 -14.18 3.74 11.48
N LEU A 150 -13.95 3.17 10.28
CA LEU A 150 -12.64 3.17 9.63
C LEU A 150 -12.17 4.61 9.33
N LYS A 151 -13.06 5.45 8.79
CA LYS A 151 -12.79 6.86 8.47
C LYS A 151 -12.34 7.66 9.70
N ASN A 152 -13.10 7.55 10.79
CA ASN A 152 -12.82 8.25 12.03
C ASN A 152 -11.52 7.74 12.66
N ARG A 153 -11.30 6.42 12.63
CA ARG A 153 -10.06 5.84 13.14
C ARG A 153 -8.83 6.37 12.41
N LEU A 154 -8.88 6.51 11.09
CA LEU A 154 -7.79 7.06 10.28
C LEU A 154 -7.48 8.52 10.60
N LEU A 155 -8.47 9.34 10.94
CA LEU A 155 -8.27 10.74 11.37
C LEU A 155 -7.64 10.84 12.77
N ASP A 156 -7.95 9.89 13.64
CA ASP A 156 -7.41 9.83 15.00
C ASP A 156 -5.95 9.36 15.06
N LEU A 157 -5.39 8.89 13.94
CA LEU A 157 -3.99 8.44 13.88
C LEU A 157 -3.04 9.62 13.64
N ASP A 158 -2.03 9.73 14.49
CA ASP A 158 -0.94 10.70 14.31
C ASP A 158 -0.13 10.42 13.04
N GLU A 159 0.01 9.13 12.68
CA GLU A 159 0.79 8.67 11.54
C GLU A 159 0.13 7.46 10.87
N LEU A 160 0.20 7.43 9.55
CA LEU A 160 -0.29 6.31 8.74
C LEU A 160 0.86 5.42 8.28
N TYR A 161 0.61 4.12 8.29
CA TYR A 161 1.50 3.07 7.83
C TYR A 161 0.86 2.27 6.68
N THR A 162 1.57 1.27 6.19
CA THR A 162 1.21 0.42 5.05
C THR A 162 -0.25 -0.06 5.08
N PHE A 163 -0.71 -0.56 6.23
CA PHE A 163 -2.08 -1.08 6.36
C PHE A 163 -3.14 0.03 6.29
N ASP A 164 -2.87 1.21 6.86
CA ASP A 164 -3.81 2.32 6.86
C ASP A 164 -4.03 2.86 5.43
N TYR A 165 -2.97 2.89 4.61
CA TYR A 165 -3.12 3.22 3.19
C TYR A 165 -3.90 2.15 2.41
N ALA A 166 -3.77 0.88 2.76
CA ALA A 166 -4.61 -0.17 2.18
C ALA A 166 -6.10 0.01 2.54
N VAL A 167 -6.39 0.51 3.75
CA VAL A 167 -7.76 0.87 4.17
C VAL A 167 -8.25 2.07 3.35
N LEU A 168 -7.43 3.10 3.15
CA LEU A 168 -7.80 4.25 2.31
C LEU A 168 -8.10 3.84 0.87
N ASP A 169 -7.28 2.98 0.27
CA ASP A 169 -7.45 2.53 -1.12
C ASP A 169 -8.80 1.83 -1.34
N ILE A 170 -9.24 0.97 -0.41
CA ILE A 170 -10.50 0.23 -0.55
C ILE A 170 -11.74 1.11 -0.33
N LEU A 171 -11.58 2.30 0.28
CA LEU A 171 -12.70 3.21 0.55
C LEU A 171 -12.78 4.32 -0.49
N LEU A 172 -11.65 4.95 -0.82
CA LEU A 172 -11.61 6.17 -1.63
C LEU A 172 -11.95 5.93 -3.10
N ASP A 173 -11.54 4.80 -3.67
CA ASP A 173 -11.80 4.49 -5.07
C ASP A 173 -13.29 4.16 -5.33
N PRO A 174 -13.94 3.27 -4.57
CA PRO A 174 -15.31 2.86 -4.87
C PRO A 174 -16.41 3.74 -4.26
N ILE A 175 -16.14 4.46 -3.16
CA ILE A 175 -17.12 5.33 -2.49
C ILE A 175 -16.53 6.72 -2.17
N PRO A 176 -15.96 7.44 -3.16
CA PRO A 176 -15.28 8.71 -2.94
C PRO A 176 -16.18 9.74 -2.26
N ASP A 177 -17.48 9.74 -2.56
CA ASP A 177 -18.46 10.72 -2.05
C ASP A 177 -18.69 10.65 -0.54
N GLN A 178 -18.23 9.58 0.12
CA GLN A 178 -18.26 9.46 1.58
C GLN A 178 -17.17 10.31 2.28
N PHE A 179 -16.29 10.95 1.52
CA PHE A 179 -15.13 11.68 2.04
C PHE A 179 -15.20 13.16 1.71
N SER A 180 -15.18 14.04 2.71
CA SER A 180 -15.15 15.49 2.47
C SER A 180 -13.80 15.94 1.90
N THR A 181 -13.78 17.11 1.29
CA THR A 181 -12.54 17.70 0.77
C THR A 181 -11.55 18.01 1.89
N GLU A 182 -12.04 18.48 3.05
CA GLU A 182 -11.24 18.72 4.24
C GLU A 182 -10.58 17.43 4.74
N TYR A 183 -11.33 16.33 4.77
CA TYR A 183 -10.80 15.01 5.13
C TYR A 183 -9.64 14.62 4.21
N LEU A 184 -9.85 14.68 2.89
CA LEU A 184 -8.85 14.30 1.91
C LEU A 184 -7.58 15.14 2.06
N LEU A 185 -7.73 16.47 2.19
CA LEU A 185 -6.60 17.38 2.33
C LEU A 185 -5.86 17.18 3.66
N GLN A 186 -6.54 16.85 4.75
CA GLN A 186 -5.90 16.55 6.03
C GLN A 186 -4.97 15.32 5.91
N ILE A 187 -5.50 14.21 5.39
CA ILE A 187 -4.72 12.97 5.20
C ILE A 187 -3.61 13.19 4.16
N PHE A 188 -3.89 13.92 3.08
CA PHE A 188 -2.91 14.29 2.06
C PHE A 188 -1.71 15.02 2.65
N ASN A 189 -1.96 16.09 3.42
CA ASN A 189 -0.88 16.89 4.01
C ASN A 189 -0.10 16.10 5.07
N SER A 190 -0.76 15.25 5.86
CA SER A 190 -0.10 14.34 6.80
C SER A 190 0.83 13.37 6.07
N THR A 191 0.36 12.79 4.96
CA THR A 191 1.14 11.88 4.11
C THR A 191 2.39 12.55 3.52
N ILE A 192 2.25 13.77 2.98
CA ILE A 192 3.40 14.55 2.49
C ILE A 192 4.42 14.78 3.61
N LYS A 193 3.97 15.12 4.82
CA LYS A 193 4.87 15.34 5.97
C LYS A 193 5.62 14.07 6.34
N LYS A 194 4.93 12.92 6.38
CA LYS A 194 5.51 11.61 6.71
C LYS A 194 6.58 11.19 5.69
N LEU A 195 6.29 11.34 4.39
CA LEU A 195 7.20 10.97 3.30
C LEU A 195 8.49 11.80 3.26
N LYS A 196 8.51 13.01 3.84
CA LYS A 196 9.75 13.81 3.95
C LYS A 196 10.77 13.23 4.94
N ILE A 197 10.32 12.39 5.88
CA ILE A 197 11.13 11.90 7.00
C ILE A 197 11.58 10.46 6.76
N ILE A 198 10.84 9.70 5.93
CA ILE A 198 11.10 8.27 5.73
C ILE A 198 11.88 8.03 4.45
N SER A 199 13.06 7.43 4.58
CA SER A 199 13.94 7.10 3.44
C SER A 199 13.98 5.62 3.06
N ASN A 200 13.57 4.70 3.96
CA ASN A 200 13.90 3.26 3.84
C ASN A 200 12.70 2.30 3.91
N ALA A 201 11.46 2.77 3.72
CA ALA A 201 10.26 1.93 3.79
C ALA A 201 9.54 1.84 2.43
N ALA A 202 10.12 1.11 1.48
CA ALA A 202 9.62 1.08 0.10
C ALA A 202 8.13 0.71 -0.03
N PRO A 203 7.59 -0.35 0.62
CA PRO A 203 6.17 -0.69 0.51
C PRO A 203 5.23 0.44 0.96
N MET A 204 5.56 1.08 2.08
CA MET A 204 4.79 2.21 2.61
C MET A 204 4.86 3.42 1.66
N ILE A 205 6.04 3.72 1.11
CA ILE A 205 6.22 4.79 0.12
C ILE A 205 5.35 4.54 -1.12
N HIS A 206 5.28 3.30 -1.60
CA HIS A 206 4.45 2.95 -2.74
C HIS A 206 2.97 3.27 -2.51
N GLN A 207 2.41 2.80 -1.40
CA GLN A 207 0.99 2.99 -1.09
C GLN A 207 0.66 4.45 -0.77
N ALA A 208 1.54 5.14 -0.05
CA ALA A 208 1.38 6.56 0.23
C ALA A 208 1.32 7.39 -1.05
N VAL A 209 2.21 7.15 -2.02
CA VAL A 209 2.18 7.86 -3.32
C VAL A 209 0.94 7.48 -4.14
N SER A 210 0.49 6.23 -4.08
CA SER A 210 -0.78 5.79 -4.68
C SER A 210 -1.95 6.64 -4.17
N PHE A 211 -2.08 6.73 -2.84
CA PHE A 211 -3.09 7.54 -2.17
C PHE A 211 -3.02 9.01 -2.59
N LEU A 212 -1.83 9.62 -2.66
CA LEU A 212 -1.68 11.00 -3.12
C LEU A 212 -2.25 11.19 -4.53
N GLY A 213 -2.03 10.24 -5.43
CA GLY A 213 -2.64 10.21 -6.76
C GLY A 213 -4.16 10.11 -6.70
N THR A 214 -4.70 9.18 -5.90
CA THR A 214 -6.15 9.01 -5.73
C THR A 214 -6.81 10.28 -5.17
N ALA A 215 -6.21 10.93 -4.18
CA ALA A 215 -6.71 12.19 -3.65
C ALA A 215 -6.76 13.30 -4.72
N ILE A 216 -5.70 13.47 -5.51
CA ILE A 216 -5.67 14.43 -6.64
C ILE A 216 -6.78 14.11 -7.64
N ARG A 217 -6.97 12.82 -7.97
CA ARG A 217 -8.02 12.36 -8.87
C ARG A 217 -9.40 12.76 -8.34
N ILE A 218 -9.70 12.49 -7.07
CA ILE A 218 -11.00 12.78 -6.45
C ILE A 218 -11.29 14.29 -6.47
N LEU A 219 -10.33 15.12 -6.02
CA LEU A 219 -10.45 16.58 -6.06
C LEU A 219 -10.72 17.06 -7.49
N SER A 220 -9.96 16.54 -8.45
CA SER A 220 -10.13 16.89 -9.86
C SER A 220 -11.51 16.48 -10.40
N THR A 221 -12.01 15.29 -10.07
CA THR A 221 -13.34 14.83 -10.51
C THR A 221 -14.49 15.63 -9.91
N ARG A 222 -14.29 16.21 -8.72
CA ARG A 222 -15.27 17.10 -8.06
C ARG A 222 -15.30 18.52 -8.62
N GLY A 223 -14.43 18.84 -9.56
CA GLY A 223 -14.30 20.20 -10.09
C GLY A 223 -13.43 21.12 -9.23
N GLU A 224 -12.76 20.59 -8.21
CA GLU A 224 -11.87 21.34 -7.31
C GLU A 224 -10.48 21.49 -7.91
N TYR A 225 -10.43 21.98 -9.15
CA TYR A 225 -9.24 21.90 -9.99
C TYR A 225 -8.03 22.64 -9.40
N ALA A 226 -8.25 23.78 -8.76
CA ALA A 226 -7.18 24.55 -8.13
C ALA A 226 -6.55 23.80 -6.94
N LEU A 227 -7.34 23.07 -6.17
CA LEU A 227 -6.85 22.23 -5.07
C LEU A 227 -6.09 21.02 -5.60
N ALA A 228 -6.58 20.40 -6.67
CA ALA A 228 -5.86 19.32 -7.36
C ALA A 228 -4.50 19.80 -7.89
N GLU A 229 -4.42 20.99 -8.50
CA GLU A 229 -3.15 21.58 -8.97
C GLU A 229 -2.18 21.89 -7.81
N ASP A 230 -2.66 22.42 -6.69
CA ASP A 230 -1.83 22.65 -5.50
C ASP A 230 -1.28 21.34 -4.95
N CYS A 231 -2.11 20.30 -4.89
CA CYS A 231 -1.69 18.96 -4.48
C CYS A 231 -0.60 18.41 -5.41
N VAL A 232 -0.76 18.48 -6.73
CA VAL A 232 0.27 18.07 -7.70
C VAL A 232 1.60 18.79 -7.44
N LYS A 233 1.57 20.12 -7.24
CA LYS A 233 2.77 20.92 -6.93
C LYS A 233 3.46 20.45 -5.65
N LYS A 234 2.69 20.13 -4.60
CA LYS A 234 3.22 19.59 -3.34
C LYS A 234 3.88 18.23 -3.53
N VAL A 235 3.29 17.34 -4.34
CA VAL A 235 3.90 16.04 -4.65
C VAL A 235 5.20 16.21 -5.42
N TYR A 236 5.24 17.02 -6.48
CA TYR A 236 6.49 17.25 -7.22
C TYR A 236 7.57 17.89 -6.36
N LYS A 237 7.21 18.83 -5.48
CA LYS A 237 8.15 19.37 -4.50
C LYS A 237 8.70 18.27 -3.58
N LEU A 238 7.85 17.39 -3.05
CA LEU A 238 8.28 16.26 -2.25
C LEU A 238 9.27 15.35 -3.00
N LEU A 239 8.95 15.00 -4.26
CA LEU A 239 9.79 14.12 -5.07
C LEU A 239 11.16 14.74 -5.37
N ASN A 240 11.21 16.06 -5.58
CA ASN A 240 12.47 16.79 -5.78
C ASN A 240 13.28 16.91 -4.48
N ASP A 241 12.61 17.24 -3.37
CA ASP A 241 13.26 17.45 -2.07
C ASP A 241 13.71 16.11 -1.43
N THR A 242 13.09 14.99 -1.80
CA THR A 242 13.32 13.66 -1.20
C THR A 242 13.62 12.61 -2.29
N PRO A 243 14.86 12.55 -2.83
CA PRO A 243 15.20 11.69 -3.96
C PRO A 243 14.91 10.19 -3.75
N MET A 244 14.99 9.68 -2.52
CA MET A 244 14.66 8.28 -2.21
C MET A 244 13.20 7.93 -2.53
N VAL A 245 12.27 8.85 -2.27
CA VAL A 245 10.85 8.67 -2.61
C VAL A 245 10.68 8.61 -4.14
N ALA A 246 11.42 9.46 -4.87
CA ALA A 246 11.41 9.46 -6.32
C ALA A 246 12.00 8.16 -6.90
N MET A 247 13.14 7.69 -6.37
CA MET A 247 13.86 6.52 -6.87
C MET A 247 13.12 5.20 -6.63
N ILE A 248 12.44 5.07 -5.49
CA ILE A 248 11.70 3.85 -5.15
C ILE A 248 10.53 3.63 -6.11
N ASN A 249 10.05 4.68 -6.78
CA ASN A 249 8.77 4.57 -7.48
C ASN A 249 8.59 5.40 -8.78
N PRO A 250 9.45 5.23 -9.80
CA PRO A 250 9.31 5.95 -11.07
C PRO A 250 7.97 5.65 -11.78
N TYR A 251 7.41 4.46 -11.59
CA TYR A 251 6.11 4.10 -12.17
C TYR A 251 4.95 4.91 -11.55
N PHE A 252 4.93 5.14 -10.24
CA PHE A 252 3.82 5.89 -9.63
C PHE A 252 4.00 7.42 -9.74
N GLN A 253 5.20 7.92 -10.02
CA GLN A 253 5.34 9.31 -10.49
C GLN A 253 4.48 9.54 -11.75
N MET A 254 4.34 8.51 -12.58
CA MET A 254 3.48 8.52 -13.74
C MET A 254 1.99 8.62 -13.37
N ILE A 255 1.56 8.01 -12.27
CA ILE A 255 0.17 8.16 -11.78
C ILE A 255 -0.11 9.62 -11.43
N ILE A 256 0.82 10.31 -10.79
CA ILE A 256 0.69 11.75 -10.51
C ILE A 256 0.60 12.54 -11.82
N ALA A 257 1.45 12.22 -12.81
CA ALA A 257 1.40 12.85 -14.12
C ALA A 257 0.08 12.58 -14.86
N PHE A 258 -0.50 11.38 -14.72
CA PHE A 258 -1.81 11.06 -15.28
C PHE A 258 -2.88 11.98 -14.69
N GLN A 259 -2.89 12.12 -13.35
CA GLN A 259 -3.89 12.97 -12.69
C GLN A 259 -3.69 14.45 -13.01
N GLU A 260 -2.44 14.92 -13.15
CA GLU A 260 -2.13 16.27 -13.62
C GLU A 260 -2.72 16.50 -15.03
N ALA A 261 -2.45 15.60 -15.98
CA ALA A 261 -2.96 15.70 -17.35
C ALA A 261 -4.49 15.73 -17.37
N HIS A 262 -5.13 14.78 -16.68
CA HIS A 262 -6.59 14.73 -16.58
C HIS A 262 -7.19 15.99 -15.95
N ASN A 263 -6.54 16.56 -14.93
CA ASN A 263 -6.99 17.79 -14.29
C ASN A 263 -6.91 19.01 -15.22
N LEU A 264 -5.85 19.12 -16.03
CA LEU A 264 -5.72 20.16 -17.05
C LEU A 264 -6.80 20.00 -18.13
N LEU A 265 -7.03 18.77 -18.60
CA LEU A 265 -8.03 18.47 -19.63
C LEU A 265 -9.46 18.77 -19.18
N ARG A 266 -9.82 18.48 -17.92
CA ARG A 266 -11.12 18.85 -17.34
C ARG A 266 -11.37 20.37 -17.34
N GLN A 267 -10.29 21.15 -17.33
CA GLN A 267 -10.32 22.62 -17.43
C GLN A 267 -10.20 23.13 -18.87
N ASN A 268 -10.16 22.24 -19.86
CA ASN A 268 -9.92 22.57 -21.28
C ASN A 268 -8.58 23.28 -21.54
N LYS A 269 -7.57 23.05 -20.69
CA LYS A 269 -6.23 23.60 -20.83
C LYS A 269 -5.42 22.80 -21.86
N VAL A 270 -4.83 23.49 -22.84
CA VAL A 270 -4.05 22.89 -23.93
C VAL A 270 -2.80 22.18 -23.40
N GLU A 271 -2.24 22.66 -22.30
CA GLU A 271 -1.12 22.06 -21.58
C GLU A 271 -1.40 20.61 -21.17
N GLY A 272 -2.68 20.24 -20.98
CA GLY A 272 -3.11 18.87 -20.73
C GLY A 272 -2.87 17.94 -21.93
N ILE A 273 -2.97 18.46 -23.16
CA ILE A 273 -2.70 17.73 -24.40
C ILE A 273 -1.21 17.43 -24.52
N ASP A 274 -0.37 18.45 -24.34
CA ASP A 274 1.09 18.31 -24.42
C ASP A 274 1.61 17.27 -23.42
N LYS A 275 1.06 17.33 -22.20
CA LYS A 275 1.38 16.37 -21.14
C LYS A 275 0.89 14.97 -21.49
N ALA A 276 -0.33 14.83 -22.01
CA ALA A 276 -0.87 13.54 -22.42
C ALA A 276 -0.01 12.89 -23.52
N HIS A 277 0.44 13.64 -24.53
CA HIS A 277 1.35 13.12 -25.55
C HIS A 277 2.68 12.65 -24.96
N HIS A 278 3.25 13.41 -24.03
CA HIS A 278 4.50 13.00 -23.36
C HIS A 278 4.33 11.70 -22.56
N ILE A 279 3.20 11.56 -21.86
CA ILE A 279 2.85 10.35 -21.12
C ILE A 279 2.68 9.16 -22.07
N ILE A 280 1.90 9.31 -23.14
CA ILE A 280 1.66 8.24 -24.13
C ILE A 280 2.97 7.77 -24.75
N ARG A 281 3.85 8.69 -25.17
CA ARG A 281 5.17 8.34 -25.71
C ARG A 281 6.05 7.61 -24.68
N THR A 282 6.02 8.05 -23.42
CA THR A 282 6.78 7.39 -22.35
C THR A 282 6.29 5.95 -22.15
N LEU A 283 4.98 5.74 -22.11
CA LEU A 283 4.37 4.42 -22.01
C LEU A 283 4.71 3.54 -23.22
N ASP A 284 4.71 4.10 -24.43
CA ASP A 284 5.12 3.38 -25.64
C ASP A 284 6.57 2.90 -25.57
N HIS A 285 7.50 3.76 -25.13
CA HIS A 285 8.88 3.34 -24.92
C HIS A 285 8.99 2.24 -23.87
N MET A 286 8.26 2.33 -22.76
CA MET A 286 8.25 1.28 -21.73
C MET A 286 7.73 -0.05 -22.26
N ILE A 287 6.64 -0.03 -23.04
CA ILE A 287 6.05 -1.22 -23.66
C ILE A 287 7.01 -1.82 -24.70
N ALA A 288 7.68 -0.99 -25.49
CA ALA A 288 8.67 -1.43 -26.48
C ALA A 288 9.89 -2.11 -25.82
N ILE A 289 10.32 -1.63 -24.65
CA ILE A 289 11.38 -2.28 -23.85
C ILE A 289 10.90 -3.61 -23.27
N ASN A 290 9.72 -3.61 -22.64
CA ASN A 290 9.13 -4.80 -22.05
C ASN A 290 7.59 -4.66 -21.99
N PRO A 291 6.83 -5.45 -22.76
CA PRO A 291 5.38 -5.33 -22.87
C PRO A 291 4.66 -5.95 -21.65
N LEU A 292 4.87 -5.36 -20.48
CA LEU A 292 4.22 -5.78 -19.24
C LEU A 292 2.70 -5.54 -19.35
N PRO A 293 1.84 -6.56 -19.13
CA PRO A 293 0.39 -6.42 -19.28
C PRO A 293 -0.21 -5.27 -18.47
N ARG A 294 0.35 -5.01 -17.28
CA ARG A 294 -0.06 -3.89 -16.42
C ARG A 294 0.20 -2.54 -17.08
N ILE A 295 1.35 -2.34 -17.72
CA ILE A 295 1.68 -1.06 -18.38
C ILE A 295 0.78 -0.85 -19.60
N VAL A 296 0.56 -1.90 -20.39
CA VAL A 296 -0.37 -1.88 -21.54
C VAL A 296 -1.76 -1.45 -21.08
N LYS A 297 -2.32 -2.09 -20.05
CA LYS A 297 -3.65 -1.76 -19.50
C LYS A 297 -3.74 -0.30 -19.03
N HIS A 298 -2.69 0.21 -18.37
CA HIS A 298 -2.66 1.60 -17.92
C HIS A 298 -2.58 2.59 -19.08
N LYS A 299 -1.82 2.29 -20.14
CA LYS A 299 -1.81 3.10 -21.36
C LYS A 299 -3.20 3.15 -21.97
N GLU A 300 -3.84 2.00 -22.16
CA GLU A 300 -5.18 1.94 -22.72
C GLU A 300 -6.19 2.73 -21.87
N GLN A 301 -6.13 2.60 -20.54
CA GLN A 301 -6.98 3.36 -19.64
C GLN A 301 -6.72 4.86 -19.74
N PHE A 302 -5.45 5.28 -19.69
CA PHE A 302 -5.08 6.69 -19.80
C PHE A 302 -5.52 7.30 -21.13
N VAL A 303 -5.35 6.59 -22.24
CA VAL A 303 -5.81 7.03 -23.57
C VAL A 303 -7.34 7.19 -23.59
N ARG A 304 -8.08 6.20 -23.09
CA ARG A 304 -9.55 6.27 -23.02
C ARG A 304 -10.00 7.48 -22.21
N ASP A 305 -9.43 7.68 -21.03
CA ASP A 305 -9.78 8.78 -20.13
C ASP A 305 -9.41 10.13 -20.74
N THR A 306 -8.23 10.24 -21.36
CA THR A 306 -7.78 11.45 -22.05
C THR A 306 -8.74 11.84 -23.19
N LEU A 307 -9.16 10.88 -24.01
CA LEU A 307 -10.11 11.11 -25.10
C LEU A 307 -11.48 11.59 -24.58
N LEU A 308 -11.95 10.99 -23.48
CA LEU A 308 -13.22 11.37 -22.85
C LEU A 308 -13.16 12.79 -22.26
N LEU A 309 -12.04 13.14 -21.65
CA LEU A 309 -11.85 14.43 -20.97
C LEU A 309 -11.49 15.57 -21.93
N ASN A 310 -10.90 15.26 -23.08
CA ASN A 310 -10.46 16.28 -24.04
C ASN A 310 -11.64 16.99 -24.70
N LYS A 311 -11.86 18.24 -24.31
CA LYS A 311 -12.79 19.17 -24.97
C LYS A 311 -12.09 20.42 -25.50
N THR A 312 -10.76 20.33 -25.71
CA THR A 312 -9.93 21.46 -26.19
C THR A 312 -10.08 21.73 -27.69
N GLY A 313 -10.62 20.76 -28.45
CA GLY A 313 -10.69 20.81 -29.91
C GLY A 313 -9.40 20.38 -30.62
N LEU A 314 -8.31 20.14 -29.89
CA LEU A 314 -7.06 19.59 -30.44
C LEU A 314 -7.07 18.06 -30.39
N PRO A 315 -6.53 17.37 -31.41
CA PRO A 315 -6.46 15.92 -31.42
C PRO A 315 -5.45 15.38 -30.41
N ILE A 316 -5.73 14.19 -29.85
CA ILE A 316 -4.72 13.40 -29.14
C ILE A 316 -4.01 12.54 -30.18
N ASP A 317 -2.69 12.71 -30.31
CA ASP A 317 -1.89 11.81 -31.13
C ASP A 317 -1.70 10.48 -30.37
N LEU A 318 -2.24 9.42 -30.97
CA LEU A 318 -2.19 8.07 -30.40
C LEU A 318 -1.03 7.25 -30.94
N LYS A 319 -0.33 7.76 -31.96
CA LYS A 319 0.88 7.14 -32.48
C LYS A 319 2.05 7.88 -31.85
N GLY A 320 2.84 7.18 -31.03
CA GLY A 320 4.15 7.69 -30.64
C GLY A 320 4.91 8.03 -31.92
N GLY A 321 5.18 9.31 -32.16
CA GLY A 321 5.87 9.77 -33.36
C GLY A 321 7.13 8.96 -33.61
N GLU A 322 7.31 8.56 -34.87
CA GLU A 322 8.53 7.95 -35.39
C GLU A 322 9.77 8.82 -35.16
#